data_AF-A0A975A9S9-F1
#
_entry.id   AF-A0A975A9S9-F1
#
_cell.length_a   1.000
_cell.length_b   1.000
_cell.length_c   1.000
_cell.angle_alpha   90.00
_cell.angle_beta   90.00
_cell.angle_gamma   90.00
#
_symmetry.space_group_name_H-M   'P 1'
#
loop_
_entity.id
_entity.type
_entity.pdbx_description
1 polymer ?
#
loop_
_entity_poly.entity_id
_entity_poly.type
_entity_poly.pdbx_seq_one_letter_code
_entity_poly.pdbx_strand_id
1 'polypeptide(L)'
;MLYKEYLGIRPILGIIDEGGHRGYEVRNFVAKHRRLYTYKGDSRGSQKFCLSKNYPKLIFANKKEYEAHVLHYIYNQNNRDNFYLYLLAEQEFSQQFVRELSAMRPDSSNKKEGHMYENYVHNSRVHDYFDTSKMYLVIEDFAIANLAKSCWQKKKAECLNIQNHHQRKQRQS
;
A
#
# COMPACT_ATOMS: atom_id res chain seq x y z
N MET A 1 17.49 -6.10 18.07
CA MET A 1 16.76 -5.03 18.78
C MET A 1 16.59 -3.85 17.79
N LEU A 2 15.51 -3.84 17.01
CA LEU A 2 15.24 -2.97 15.83
C LEU A 2 15.07 -1.46 16.12
N TYR A 3 15.41 -1.00 17.33
CA TYR A 3 14.99 0.30 17.84
C TYR A 3 15.94 1.46 17.54
N LYS A 4 17.22 1.19 17.23
CA LYS A 4 18.22 2.23 16.98
C LYS A 4 18.20 2.78 15.55
N GLU A 5 17.87 1.97 14.54
CA GLU A 5 17.91 2.39 13.13
C GLU A 5 16.76 3.34 12.74
N TYR A 6 15.60 3.24 13.39
CA TYR A 6 14.41 4.05 13.06
C TYR A 6 14.20 5.24 13.99
N LEU A 7 15.27 5.81 14.59
CA LEU A 7 15.17 6.95 15.53
C LEU A 7 14.19 6.72 16.70
N GLY A 8 14.01 5.46 17.13
CA GLY A 8 13.04 5.09 18.17
C GLY A 8 11.57 5.03 17.73
N ILE A 9 11.26 5.20 16.44
CA ILE A 9 9.91 5.06 15.90
C ILE A 9 9.51 3.58 15.93
N ARG A 10 8.37 3.29 16.56
CA ARG A 10 7.81 1.93 16.65
C ARG A 10 6.87 1.67 15.48
N PRO A 11 7.09 0.63 14.66
CA PRO A 11 6.11 0.21 13.68
C PRO A 11 4.75 -0.03 14.33
N ILE A 12 3.72 0.65 13.83
CA ILE A 12 2.35 0.53 14.34
C ILE A 12 1.59 -0.62 13.67
N LEU A 13 2.02 -0.99 12.47
CA LEU A 13 1.44 -2.03 11.64
C LEU A 13 2.47 -2.53 10.63
N GLY A 14 2.31 -3.76 10.16
CA GLY A 14 3.13 -4.34 9.09
C GLY A 14 2.33 -5.36 8.28
N ILE A 15 2.84 -5.65 7.08
CA ILE A 15 2.25 -6.59 6.13
C ILE A 15 3.33 -7.47 5.51
N ILE A 16 3.01 -8.73 5.23
CA ILE A 16 3.91 -9.70 4.58
C ILE A 16 3.14 -10.43 3.48
N ASP A 17 3.77 -10.65 2.33
CA ASP A 17 3.18 -11.45 1.27
C ASP A 17 3.09 -12.93 1.68
N GLU A 18 1.91 -13.53 1.50
CA GLU A 18 1.70 -14.96 1.74
C GLU A 18 2.05 -15.83 0.51
N GLY A 19 2.47 -15.20 -0.59
CA GLY A 19 2.84 -15.85 -1.84
C GLY A 19 3.96 -16.90 -1.71
N GLY A 20 3.88 -17.93 -2.55
CA GLY A 20 4.93 -18.93 -2.71
C GLY A 20 4.89 -20.12 -1.73
N HIS A 21 5.97 -20.90 -1.74
CA HIS A 21 6.02 -22.21 -1.07
C HIS A 21 6.06 -22.15 0.47
N ARG A 22 6.27 -20.97 1.07
CA ARG A 22 6.46 -20.78 2.53
C ARG A 22 5.24 -20.19 3.25
N GLY A 23 4.07 -20.16 2.62
CA GLY A 23 2.87 -19.51 3.19
C GLY A 23 2.47 -20.02 4.58
N TYR A 24 2.70 -21.30 4.90
CA TYR A 24 2.43 -21.84 6.25
C TYR A 24 3.33 -21.21 7.33
N GLU A 25 4.63 -21.08 7.06
CA GLU A 25 5.59 -20.47 7.98
C GLU A 25 5.28 -18.99 8.19
N VAL A 26 4.97 -18.28 7.10
CA VAL A 26 4.59 -16.86 7.15
C VAL A 26 3.35 -16.67 8.01
N ARG A 27 2.29 -17.47 7.80
CA ARG A 27 1.07 -17.41 8.62
C ARG A 27 1.36 -17.66 10.10
N ASN A 28 2.20 -18.65 10.43
CA ASN A 28 2.58 -18.94 11.80
C ASN A 28 3.37 -17.80 12.45
N PHE A 29 4.27 -17.17 11.69
CA PHE A 29 4.99 -15.98 12.15
C PHE A 29 4.04 -14.81 12.41
N VAL A 30 3.15 -14.52 11.45
CA VAL A 30 2.16 -13.44 11.54
C VAL A 30 1.18 -13.65 12.69
N ALA A 31 0.73 -14.88 12.94
CA ALA A 31 -0.15 -15.21 14.06
C ALA A 31 0.43 -14.74 15.41
N LYS A 32 1.74 -14.92 15.61
CA LYS A 32 2.46 -14.54 16.84
C LYS A 32 2.67 -13.03 17.01
N HIS A 33 2.54 -12.23 15.95
CA HIS A 33 2.81 -10.79 15.97
C HIS A 33 1.52 -9.99 15.86
N ARG A 34 1.13 -9.28 16.94
CA ARG A 34 -0.18 -8.60 17.05
C ARG A 34 -0.46 -7.59 15.93
N ARG A 35 0.57 -6.89 15.45
CA ARG A 35 0.48 -5.77 14.49
C ARG A 35 0.96 -6.15 13.09
N LEU A 36 0.91 -7.44 12.77
CA LEU A 36 1.38 -7.96 11.50
C LEU A 36 0.24 -8.70 10.81
N TYR A 37 0.16 -8.55 9.50
CA TYR A 37 -0.88 -9.13 8.64
C TYR A 37 -0.25 -9.80 7.42
N THR A 38 -0.93 -10.81 6.87
CA THR A 38 -0.58 -11.36 5.56
C THR A 38 -1.39 -10.68 4.45
N TYR A 39 -0.82 -10.64 3.25
CA TYR A 39 -1.41 -10.08 2.05
C TYR A 39 -1.71 -11.17 1.03
N LYS A 40 -2.84 -11.03 0.33
CA LYS A 40 -3.08 -11.70 -0.94
C LYS A 40 -3.88 -10.80 -1.87
N GLY A 41 -3.35 -10.58 -3.06
CA GLY A 41 -4.11 -9.92 -4.13
C GLY A 41 -5.31 -10.77 -4.53
N ASP A 42 -6.50 -10.19 -4.48
CA ASP A 42 -7.71 -10.78 -5.02
C ASP A 42 -8.18 -9.97 -6.24
N SER A 43 -8.81 -10.66 -7.19
CA SER A 43 -9.49 -10.07 -8.35
C SER A 43 -11.01 -10.02 -8.14
N ARG A 44 -11.51 -10.53 -6.99
CA ARG A 44 -12.92 -10.74 -6.73
C ARG A 44 -13.44 -9.73 -5.72
N GLY A 45 -14.27 -8.80 -6.18
CA GLY A 45 -15.06 -7.90 -5.35
C GLY A 45 -14.90 -6.43 -5.71
N SER A 46 -15.93 -5.65 -5.41
CA SER A 46 -15.93 -4.18 -5.51
C SER A 46 -15.29 -3.49 -4.29
N GLN A 47 -14.92 -4.27 -3.27
CA GLN A 47 -14.31 -3.73 -2.05
C GLN A 47 -12.80 -3.62 -2.24
N LYS A 48 -12.27 -2.46 -1.85
CA LYS A 48 -10.84 -2.15 -1.87
C LYS A 48 -10.01 -3.21 -1.15
N PHE A 49 -10.41 -3.58 0.06
CA PHE A 49 -9.86 -4.72 0.79
C PHE A 49 -10.89 -5.33 1.76
N CYS A 50 -10.66 -6.58 2.16
CA CYS A 50 -11.42 -7.25 3.21
C CYS A 50 -10.54 -8.25 3.98
N LEU A 51 -10.95 -8.60 5.20
CA LEU A 51 -10.28 -9.65 5.98
C LEU A 51 -10.85 -11.02 5.62
N SER A 52 -9.97 -12.03 5.60
CA SER A 52 -10.40 -13.41 5.44
C SER A 52 -11.22 -13.88 6.63
N LYS A 53 -12.36 -14.52 6.34
CA LYS A 53 -13.22 -15.17 7.35
C LYS A 53 -12.52 -16.32 8.07
N ASN A 54 -11.66 -17.05 7.35
CA ASN A 54 -10.98 -18.24 7.86
C ASN A 54 -9.61 -17.91 8.47
N TYR A 55 -8.98 -16.82 8.02
CA TYR A 55 -7.66 -16.39 8.47
C TYR A 55 -7.71 -14.93 8.92
N PRO A 56 -7.97 -14.64 10.21
CA PRO A 56 -8.28 -13.28 10.67
C PRO A 56 -7.20 -12.22 10.44
N LYS A 57 -5.96 -12.63 10.13
CA LYS A 57 -4.83 -11.74 9.82
C LYS A 57 -4.47 -11.70 8.32
N LEU A 58 -5.25 -12.34 7.46
CA LEU A 58 -5.09 -12.26 6.01
C LEU A 58 -5.97 -11.16 5.44
N ILE A 59 -5.34 -10.20 4.78
CA ILE A 59 -5.98 -9.13 4.03
C ILE A 59 -6.06 -9.56 2.56
N PHE A 60 -7.28 -9.66 2.04
CA PHE A 60 -7.53 -9.71 0.60
C PHE A 60 -7.66 -8.29 0.08
N ALA A 61 -6.88 -7.93 -0.93
CA ALA A 61 -6.92 -6.59 -1.50
C ALA A 61 -7.16 -6.63 -3.00
N ASN A 62 -7.94 -5.67 -3.50
CA ASN A 62 -8.22 -5.53 -4.92
C ASN A 62 -6.93 -5.17 -5.68
N LYS A 63 -6.32 -6.17 -6.32
CA LYS A 63 -5.00 -6.02 -6.95
C LYS A 63 -4.99 -4.88 -7.99
N LYS A 64 -6.03 -4.82 -8.82
CA LYS A 64 -6.12 -3.86 -9.92
C LYS A 64 -6.29 -2.43 -9.43
N GLU A 65 -7.11 -2.23 -8.40
CA GLU A 65 -7.33 -0.91 -7.82
C GLU A 65 -6.05 -0.36 -7.17
N TYR A 66 -5.36 -1.19 -6.38
CA TYR A 66 -4.10 -0.79 -5.77
C TYR A 66 -2.98 -0.56 -6.79
N GLU A 67 -2.95 -1.33 -7.87
CA GLU A 67 -2.06 -1.11 -9.01
C GLU A 67 -2.30 0.24 -9.67
N ALA A 68 -3.57 0.57 -9.93
CA ALA A 68 -3.96 1.86 -10.47
C ALA A 68 -3.58 3.02 -9.55
N HIS A 69 -3.73 2.86 -8.23
CA HIS A 69 -3.28 3.86 -7.27
C HIS A 69 -1.76 4.07 -7.28
N VAL A 70 -0.96 2.99 -7.30
CA VAL A 70 0.50 3.12 -7.40
C VAL A 70 0.88 3.87 -8.67
N LEU A 71 0.32 3.52 -9.82
CA LEU A 71 0.59 4.20 -11.08
C LEU A 71 0.14 5.66 -11.06
N HIS A 72 -1.03 5.95 -10.48
CA HIS A 72 -1.51 7.32 -10.30
C HIS A 72 -0.53 8.15 -9.47
N TYR A 73 -0.04 7.62 -8.34
CA TYR A 73 0.97 8.30 -7.52
C TYR A 73 2.30 8.46 -8.23
N ILE A 74 2.72 7.53 -9.09
CA ILE A 74 3.95 7.68 -9.88
C ILE A 74 3.81 8.81 -10.91
N TYR A 75 2.69 8.86 -11.65
CA TYR A 75 2.55 9.76 -12.79
C TYR A 75 1.97 11.14 -12.46
N ASN A 76 1.14 11.27 -11.42
CA ASN A 76 0.36 12.48 -11.14
C ASN A 76 0.74 13.17 -9.82
N GLN A 77 1.87 12.81 -9.21
CA GLN A 77 2.29 13.42 -7.95
C GLN A 77 2.78 14.86 -8.15
N ASN A 78 1.96 15.81 -7.73
CA ASN A 78 2.27 17.24 -7.77
C ASN A 78 2.93 17.73 -6.46
N ASN A 79 2.73 17.03 -5.35
CA ASN A 79 3.29 17.42 -4.07
C ASN A 79 4.64 16.73 -3.85
N ARG A 80 5.72 17.48 -4.09
CA ARG A 80 7.11 17.03 -3.84
C ARG A 80 7.59 17.31 -2.42
N ASP A 81 6.84 18.11 -1.66
CA ASP A 81 7.23 18.60 -0.34
C ASP A 81 6.73 17.71 0.80
N ASN A 82 5.74 16.85 0.52
CA ASN A 82 5.08 16.05 1.54
C ASN A 82 5.41 14.58 1.40
N PHE A 83 6.34 14.23 2.28
CA PHE A 83 7.16 13.03 2.36
C PHE A 83 6.40 11.72 2.66
N TYR A 84 5.15 11.56 2.22
CA TYR A 84 4.26 10.54 2.79
C TYR A 84 4.41 9.14 2.21
N LEU A 85 5.09 9.00 1.06
CA LEU A 85 5.64 7.74 0.55
C LEU A 85 6.69 8.06 -0.51
N TYR A 86 7.92 8.17 -0.03
CA TYR A 86 9.02 7.77 -0.88
C TYR A 86 8.82 6.28 -1.11
N LEU A 87 8.41 5.92 -2.32
CA LEU A 87 9.30 5.05 -3.07
C LEU A 87 10.71 5.55 -2.68
N LEU A 88 11.45 4.76 -1.89
CA LEU A 88 12.76 4.98 -1.23
C LEU A 88 13.47 6.32 -1.54
N ALA A 89 14.16 6.94 -0.58
CA ALA A 89 14.87 8.21 -0.86
C ALA A 89 15.65 8.10 -2.18
N GLU A 90 15.65 9.13 -3.05
CA GLU A 90 16.10 8.96 -4.46
C GLU A 90 17.49 8.29 -4.59
N GLN A 91 18.36 8.57 -3.63
CA GLN A 91 19.69 7.98 -3.43
C GLN A 91 19.71 6.48 -3.03
N GLU A 92 18.58 5.92 -2.66
CA GLU A 92 18.32 4.52 -2.26
C GLU A 92 17.58 3.73 -3.36
N PHE A 93 17.16 4.39 -4.44
CA PHE A 93 16.61 3.67 -5.59
C PHE A 93 17.72 2.91 -6.30
N SER A 94 17.71 1.59 -6.11
CA SER A 94 18.45 0.73 -7.01
C SER A 94 17.92 0.91 -8.43
N GLN A 95 18.81 0.79 -9.42
CA GLN A 95 18.40 0.74 -10.82
C GLN A 95 17.40 -0.38 -11.10
N GLN A 96 17.35 -1.41 -10.25
CA GLN A 96 16.34 -2.45 -10.31
C GLN A 96 14.95 -1.92 -9.95
N PHE A 97 14.84 -1.14 -8.86
CA PHE A 97 13.59 -0.50 -8.46
C PHE A 97 12.99 0.35 -9.60
N VAL A 98 13.79 1.25 -10.17
CA VAL A 98 13.37 2.11 -11.29
C VAL A 98 12.95 1.28 -12.50
N ARG A 99 13.69 0.22 -12.83
CA ARG A 99 13.37 -0.68 -13.95
C ARG A 99 12.04 -1.41 -13.75
N GLU A 100 11.76 -1.91 -12.56
CA GLU A 100 10.50 -2.60 -12.27
C GLU A 100 9.30 -1.65 -12.33
N LEU A 101 9.40 -0.48 -11.69
CA LEU A 101 8.33 0.51 -11.77
C LEU A 101 8.08 1.00 -13.20
N SER A 102 9.16 1.28 -13.93
CA SER A 102 9.08 1.71 -15.32
C SER A 102 8.81 0.58 -16.30
N ALA A 103 8.60 -0.67 -15.88
CA ALA A 103 8.22 -1.77 -16.78
C ALA A 103 6.69 -1.90 -16.95
N MET A 104 5.89 -1.23 -16.12
CA MET A 104 4.44 -1.18 -16.25
C MET A 104 4.02 -0.39 -17.49
N ARG A 105 3.23 -1.00 -18.36
CA ARG A 105 2.79 -0.39 -19.64
C ARG A 105 1.31 -0.66 -19.89
N PRO A 106 0.64 0.20 -20.67
CA PRO A 106 -0.69 -0.11 -21.20
C PRO A 106 -0.72 -1.50 -21.84
N ASP A 107 -1.77 -2.26 -21.55
CA ASP A 107 -1.97 -3.56 -22.20
C ASP A 107 -2.38 -3.36 -23.67
N SER A 108 -1.41 -3.50 -24.57
CA SER A 108 -1.62 -3.41 -26.01
C SER A 108 -2.58 -4.46 -26.58
N SER A 109 -2.83 -5.56 -25.85
CA SER A 109 -3.81 -6.58 -26.25
C SER A 109 -5.25 -6.14 -25.94
N ASN A 110 -5.45 -5.29 -24.93
CA ASN A 110 -6.73 -4.68 -24.61
C ASN A 110 -6.91 -3.34 -25.34
N LYS A 111 -7.38 -3.40 -26.59
CA LYS A 111 -7.54 -2.21 -27.47
C LYS A 111 -8.53 -1.16 -26.96
N LYS A 112 -9.46 -1.51 -26.07
CA LYS A 112 -10.50 -0.58 -25.58
C LYS A 112 -10.06 0.12 -24.30
N GLU A 113 -9.49 -0.62 -23.36
CA GLU A 113 -9.26 -0.13 -21.99
C GLU A 113 -7.83 -0.35 -21.51
N GLY A 114 -6.90 -0.79 -22.37
CA GLY A 114 -5.50 -1.02 -21.99
C GLY A 114 -4.77 0.24 -21.52
N HIS A 115 -5.27 1.43 -21.88
CA HIS A 115 -4.76 2.72 -21.42
C HIS A 115 -5.15 3.08 -19.98
N MET A 116 -6.12 2.37 -19.39
CA MET A 116 -6.52 2.54 -17.99
C MET A 116 -5.50 1.87 -17.07
N TYR A 117 -5.11 2.53 -15.97
CA TYR A 117 -4.04 2.02 -15.10
C TYR A 117 -4.34 0.64 -14.50
N GLU A 118 -5.61 0.30 -14.26
CA GLU A 118 -6.07 -1.01 -13.77
C GLU A 118 -5.78 -2.16 -14.74
N ASN A 119 -5.48 -1.83 -16.00
CA ASN A 119 -5.21 -2.76 -17.09
C ASN A 119 -3.77 -2.66 -17.57
N TYR A 120 -2.89 -1.94 -16.86
CA TYR A 120 -1.47 -1.99 -17.19
C TYR A 120 -0.93 -3.39 -16.89
N VAL A 121 0.03 -3.82 -17.68
CA VAL A 121 0.69 -5.10 -17.53
C VAL A 121 2.18 -4.91 -17.37
N HIS A 122 2.78 -5.79 -16.59
CA HIS A 122 4.23 -5.85 -16.41
C HIS A 122 4.81 -6.78 -17.49
N ASN A 123 5.61 -6.25 -18.41
CA ASN A 123 6.22 -7.04 -19.50
C ASN A 123 7.42 -7.89 -19.03
N SER A 124 7.63 -8.03 -17.73
CA SER A 124 8.78 -8.68 -17.09
C SER A 124 8.31 -9.63 -15.97
N ARG A 125 9.11 -10.67 -15.69
CA ARG A 125 8.83 -11.66 -14.63
C ARG A 125 9.04 -11.16 -13.20
N VAL A 126 9.94 -10.20 -12.97
CA VAL A 126 10.27 -9.71 -11.62
C VAL A 126 9.62 -8.35 -11.42
N HIS A 127 8.77 -8.23 -10.39
CA HIS A 127 8.00 -7.03 -10.08
C HIS A 127 7.81 -6.84 -8.56
N ASP A 128 8.75 -7.38 -7.77
CA ASP A 128 8.68 -7.46 -6.31
C ASP A 128 8.62 -6.07 -5.67
N TYR A 129 9.31 -5.08 -6.24
CA TYR A 129 9.27 -3.70 -5.76
C TYR A 129 7.93 -3.01 -6.03
N PHE A 130 7.33 -3.31 -7.18
CA PHE A 130 6.01 -2.80 -7.52
C PHE A 130 4.94 -3.44 -6.63
N ASP A 131 5.02 -4.75 -6.38
CA ASP A 131 4.14 -5.46 -5.45
C ASP A 131 4.30 -4.96 -4.01
N THR A 132 5.53 -4.67 -3.56
CA THR A 132 5.79 -4.06 -2.26
C THR A 132 5.11 -2.69 -2.13
N SER A 133 5.12 -1.89 -3.20
CA SER A 133 4.47 -0.58 -3.24
C SER A 133 2.94 -0.70 -3.13
N LYS A 134 2.34 -1.71 -3.78
CA LYS A 134 0.92 -2.02 -3.61
C LYS A 134 0.60 -2.47 -2.18
N MET A 135 1.40 -3.37 -1.61
CA MET A 135 1.24 -3.83 -0.23
C MET A 135 1.32 -2.68 0.77
N TYR A 136 2.17 -1.68 0.50
CA TYR A 136 2.21 -0.49 1.32
C TYR A 136 0.86 0.24 1.32
N LEU A 137 0.31 0.55 0.14
CA LEU A 137 -0.97 1.28 0.07
C LEU A 137 -2.09 0.50 0.77
N VAL A 138 -2.08 -0.83 0.64
CA VAL A 138 -3.02 -1.72 1.34
C VAL A 138 -2.89 -1.57 2.85
N ILE A 139 -1.68 -1.66 3.40
CA ILE A 139 -1.49 -1.61 4.85
C ILE A 139 -1.73 -0.21 5.41
N GLU A 140 -1.52 0.84 4.61
CA GLU A 140 -1.88 2.22 4.95
C GLU A 140 -3.40 2.40 5.05
N ASP A 141 -4.15 2.03 4.03
CA ASP A 141 -5.63 2.12 4.07
C ASP A 141 -6.20 1.27 5.20
N PHE A 142 -5.66 0.06 5.37
CA PHE A 142 -6.06 -0.81 6.46
C PHE A 142 -5.79 -0.16 7.81
N ALA A 143 -4.62 0.46 7.99
CA ALA A 143 -4.29 1.19 9.20
C ALA A 143 -5.27 2.35 9.42
N ILE A 144 -5.56 3.15 8.40
CA ILE A 144 -6.48 4.30 8.47
C ILE A 144 -7.88 3.86 8.90
N ALA A 145 -8.36 2.73 8.35
CA ALA A 145 -9.68 2.21 8.65
C ALA A 145 -9.79 1.58 10.05
N ASN A 146 -8.71 0.99 10.58
CA ASN A 146 -8.78 0.11 11.76
C ASN A 146 -8.03 0.62 13.00
N LEU A 147 -7.08 1.55 12.87
CA LEU A 147 -6.31 2.05 14.01
C LEU A 147 -6.91 3.32 14.61
N ALA A 148 -6.88 3.40 15.93
CA ALA A 148 -7.28 4.61 16.64
C ALA A 148 -6.38 5.81 16.26
N LYS A 149 -6.96 7.01 16.18
CA LYS A 149 -6.23 8.26 15.87
C LYS A 149 -5.00 8.48 16.78
N SER A 150 -5.05 8.03 18.02
CA SER A 150 -3.95 8.10 19.00
C SER A 150 -2.72 7.28 18.61
N CYS A 151 -2.84 6.30 17.71
CA CYS A 151 -1.71 5.52 17.22
C CYS A 151 -0.85 6.28 16.21
N TRP A 152 -1.35 7.39 15.65
CA TRP A 152 -0.68 8.16 14.62
C TRP A 152 0.13 9.29 15.24
N GLN A 153 1.46 9.22 15.13
CA GLN A 153 2.34 10.25 15.68
C GLN A 153 2.31 11.50 14.78
N LYS A 154 2.18 12.69 15.38
CA LYS A 154 2.33 14.04 14.78
C LYS A 154 1.24 14.57 13.81
N LYS A 155 -0.07 14.37 13.99
CA LYS A 155 -1.11 15.01 13.11
C LYS A 155 -0.88 14.80 11.58
N LYS A 156 -0.01 13.86 11.19
CA LYS A 156 0.65 13.76 9.88
C LYS A 156 -0.08 12.88 8.88
N ALA A 157 -1.23 12.33 9.26
CA ALA A 157 -2.20 11.78 8.33
C ALA A 157 -3.19 12.90 8.02
N GLU A 158 -2.88 13.73 7.01
CA GLU A 158 -3.73 14.85 6.60
C GLU A 158 -5.15 14.38 6.25
N CYS A 159 -5.30 13.15 5.75
CA CYS A 159 -6.58 12.47 5.51
C CYS A 159 -7.46 12.36 6.77
N LEU A 160 -6.88 12.27 7.97
CA LEU A 160 -7.62 12.24 9.25
C LEU A 160 -8.07 13.63 9.73
N ASN A 161 -7.55 14.70 9.12
CA ASN A 161 -7.86 16.10 9.47
C ASN A 161 -8.96 16.73 8.60
N ILE A 162 -9.40 16.07 7.52
CA ILE A 162 -10.39 16.59 6.55
C ILE A 162 -11.75 16.88 7.23
N GLN A 163 -12.13 16.11 8.25
CA GLN A 163 -13.39 16.33 8.99
C GLN A 163 -13.43 17.66 9.76
N ASN A 164 -12.28 18.23 10.14
CA ASN A 164 -12.24 19.50 10.88
C ASN A 164 -12.39 20.74 9.98
N HIS A 165 -12.16 20.61 8.67
CA HIS A 165 -12.28 21.74 7.75
C HIS A 165 -13.74 22.04 7.36
N HIS A 166 -14.58 21.02 7.22
CA HIS A 166 -16.01 21.21 6.94
C HIS A 166 -16.78 21.73 8.17
N GLN A 167 -16.45 21.26 9.38
CA GLN A 167 -17.10 21.75 10.61
C GLN A 167 -16.70 23.19 10.97
N ARG A 168 -15.50 23.64 10.58
CA ARG A 168 -15.07 25.04 10.78
C ARG A 168 -15.75 26.00 9.80
N LYS A 169 -16.01 25.59 8.56
CA LYS A 169 -16.73 26.42 7.59
C LYS A 169 -18.21 26.59 7.92
N GLN A 170 -18.86 25.59 8.52
CA GLN A 170 -20.26 25.67 8.96
C GLN A 170 -20.49 26.47 10.25
N ARG A 171 -19.44 26.77 11.01
CA ARG A 171 -19.51 27.62 12.22
C ARG A 171 -19.15 29.08 11.96
N GLN A 172 -18.80 29.42 10.72
CA GLN A 172 -18.46 30.78 10.28
C GLN A 172 -19.45 31.33 9.25
N SER A 173 -20.55 30.60 9.00
CA SER A 173 -21.73 30.99 8.23
C SER A 173 -22.93 31.04 9.17
#